data_AF-C8V6A9-F1
#
_entry.id   AF-C8V6A9-F1
#
_cell.length_a   1.000
_cell.length_b   1.000
_cell.length_c   1.000
_cell.angle_alpha   90.00
_cell.angle_beta   90.00
_cell.angle_gamma   90.00
#
_symmetry.space_group_name_H-M   'P 1'
#
loop_
_entity.id
_entity.type
_entity.pdbx_description
1 polymer ?
#
loop_
_entity_poly.entity_id
_entity_poly.type
_entity_poly.pdbx_seq_one_letter_code
_entity_poly.pdbx_strand_id
1 'polypeptide(L)'
;MSLEEKRDIDRITPVPSSASSTKPQTATYNSNNSLSGLDNLQVLPKILQEGVIFVACGPAVLLQAAHPGLNTASSASSNLTDDLTSYLHAALSYIACLVLGSKDEKQALLARLGLGQPPLQSSLKVTSPTSQLWLVATIYATAADFYQRIYGAFDYRTAEAAYDEFALVLRYLSPTVLPSASAGDQSLSQVSWPSTRAEFWKYWDAELSKLVVSAAAHDVASELQKRDLPRGVGLTKPVLRAITIEMLPEHIRDGYGAKSTFMTRQLYATAIGLLRPVYPCLPKGWRSGPASYYLEEVRKEIK
;
A
#
# COMPACT_ATOMS: atom_id res chain seq x y z
N MET A 1 6.75 -15.58 30.13
CA MET A 1 6.49 -14.31 29.43
C MET A 1 4.98 -14.18 29.28
N SER A 2 4.38 -13.16 29.89
CA SER A 2 2.93 -12.94 29.90
C SER A 2 2.40 -12.59 28.49
N LEU A 3 1.12 -12.89 28.20
CA LEU A 3 0.47 -12.52 26.93
C LEU A 3 0.48 -11.00 26.68
N GLU A 4 0.51 -10.20 27.74
CA GLU A 4 0.60 -8.73 27.65
C GLU A 4 2.04 -8.27 27.38
N GLU A 5 3.01 -8.93 27.99
CA GLU A 5 4.45 -8.64 27.85
C GLU A 5 4.96 -8.90 26.42
N LYS A 6 4.46 -9.96 25.76
CA LYS A 6 4.76 -10.23 24.33
C LYS A 6 4.13 -9.21 23.40
N ARG A 7 2.92 -8.73 23.73
CA ARG A 7 2.18 -7.72 22.95
C ARG A 7 2.88 -6.36 22.99
N ASP A 8 3.44 -5.97 24.13
CA ASP A 8 4.14 -4.69 24.28
C ASP A 8 5.53 -4.67 23.61
N ILE A 9 6.22 -5.81 23.54
CA ILE A 9 7.51 -5.93 22.83
C ILE A 9 7.35 -5.83 21.31
N ASP A 10 6.25 -6.34 20.76
CA ASP A 10 5.99 -6.34 19.32
C ASP A 10 5.25 -5.08 18.83
N ARG A 11 4.79 -4.21 19.74
CA ARG A 11 4.30 -2.87 19.38
C ARG A 11 5.45 -1.97 18.94
N ILE A 12 5.21 -1.13 17.93
CA ILE A 12 6.17 -0.11 17.54
C ILE A 12 6.39 0.80 18.76
N THR A 13 7.60 0.76 19.31
CA THR A 13 7.99 1.61 20.42
C THR A 13 7.85 3.08 19.97
N PRO A 14 7.17 3.94 20.73
CA PRO A 14 6.94 5.32 20.33
C PRO A 14 8.25 6.04 20.03
N VAL A 15 8.26 6.84 18.95
CA VAL A 15 9.45 7.63 18.60
C VAL A 15 9.74 8.66 19.72
N PRO A 16 10.92 8.60 20.37
CA PRO A 16 11.23 9.42 21.55
C PRO A 16 11.38 10.92 21.23
N SER A 17 11.07 11.78 22.22
CA SER A 17 11.08 13.26 22.09
C SER A 17 12.43 13.91 21.80
N SER A 18 13.53 13.18 21.89
CA SER A 18 14.89 13.71 21.75
C SER A 18 15.50 13.51 20.36
N ALA A 19 14.74 13.05 19.36
CA ALA A 19 15.21 12.99 17.97
C ALA A 19 15.27 14.41 17.39
N SER A 20 16.47 14.98 17.37
CA SER A 20 16.81 16.32 16.91
C SER A 20 16.24 16.65 15.53
N SER A 21 15.49 17.74 15.44
CA SER A 21 15.04 18.34 14.20
C SER A 21 16.22 18.92 13.41
N THR A 22 16.81 18.13 12.52
CA THR A 22 17.81 18.64 11.57
C THR A 22 17.08 19.09 10.30
N LYS A 23 17.06 20.40 10.05
CA LYS A 23 16.53 21.01 8.82
C LYS A 23 17.24 20.45 7.58
N PRO A 24 16.55 20.23 6.45
CA PRO A 24 17.19 19.77 5.23
C PRO A 24 18.04 20.91 4.61
N GLN A 25 19.36 20.72 4.62
CA GLN A 25 20.27 21.50 3.77
C GLN A 25 20.30 20.87 2.38
N THR A 26 20.15 21.72 1.35
CA THR A 26 20.30 21.40 -0.07
C THR A 26 21.61 20.66 -0.34
N ALA A 27 21.51 19.37 -0.66
CA ALA A 27 22.65 18.53 -1.02
C ALA A 27 22.55 18.12 -2.50
N THR A 28 23.61 18.45 -3.24
CA THR A 28 23.89 18.00 -4.59
C THR A 28 23.88 16.47 -4.65
N TYR A 29 23.13 15.90 -5.60
CA TYR A 29 22.83 14.47 -5.73
C TYR A 29 24.11 13.66 -6.04
N ASN A 30 24.56 12.84 -5.08
CA ASN A 30 25.66 11.90 -5.24
C ASN A 30 25.13 10.49 -4.95
N SER A 31 25.21 9.59 -5.93
CA SER A 31 24.53 8.29 -5.97
C SER A 31 24.80 7.38 -4.77
N ASN A 32 25.96 7.52 -4.11
CA ASN A 32 26.36 6.72 -2.95
C ASN A 32 25.77 7.20 -1.61
N ASN A 33 25.34 8.47 -1.51
CA ASN A 33 24.58 9.00 -0.36
C ASN A 33 23.07 8.74 -0.48
N SER A 34 22.64 8.23 -1.63
CA SER A 34 21.24 8.08 -1.99
C SER A 34 20.56 6.98 -1.18
N LEU A 35 21.19 5.82 -0.95
CA LEU A 35 20.54 4.72 -0.23
C LEU A 35 20.48 4.90 1.29
N SER A 36 21.28 5.82 1.85
CA SER A 36 21.34 6.04 3.30
C SER A 36 19.98 6.40 3.92
N GLY A 37 19.10 7.07 3.17
CA GLY A 37 17.73 7.34 3.63
C GLY A 37 16.89 6.06 3.79
N LEU A 38 17.05 5.10 2.88
CA LEU A 38 16.35 3.81 2.90
C LEU A 38 16.92 2.83 3.92
N ASP A 39 18.17 3.01 4.35
CA ASP A 39 18.80 2.18 5.39
C ASP A 39 18.45 2.65 6.80
N ASN A 40 17.98 3.89 6.95
CA ASN A 40 17.61 4.50 8.22
C ASN A 40 16.11 4.41 8.54
N LEU A 41 15.34 3.66 7.77
CA LEU A 41 13.90 3.45 8.02
C LEU A 41 13.71 2.68 9.33
N GLN A 42 12.86 3.18 10.22
CA GLN A 42 12.64 2.61 11.56
C GLN A 42 11.23 2.06 11.75
N VAL A 43 10.23 2.71 11.14
CA VAL A 43 8.81 2.44 11.37
C VAL A 43 8.24 1.55 10.27
N LEU A 44 8.47 1.91 9.01
CA LEU A 44 7.92 1.24 7.83
C LEU A 44 8.38 -0.23 7.72
N PRO A 45 9.64 -0.61 8.01
CA PRO A 45 10.05 -2.02 8.02
C PRO A 45 9.27 -2.86 9.04
N LYS A 46 8.97 -2.29 10.22
CA LYS A 46 8.18 -2.97 11.26
C LYS A 46 6.74 -3.17 10.80
N ILE A 47 6.13 -2.16 10.19
CA ILE A 47 4.77 -2.26 9.63
C ILE A 47 4.74 -3.29 8.50
N LEU A 48 5.67 -3.22 7.56
CA LEU A 48 5.68 -4.06 6.36
C LEU A 48 5.95 -5.53 6.66
N GLN A 49 6.71 -5.83 7.70
CA GLN A 49 6.90 -7.20 8.21
C GLN A 49 5.62 -7.82 8.77
N GLU A 50 4.58 -7.03 9.05
CA GLU A 50 3.27 -7.53 9.46
C GLU A 50 2.43 -7.92 8.23
N GLY A 51 2.57 -9.16 7.78
CA GLY A 51 1.86 -9.71 6.62
C GLY A 51 0.33 -9.57 6.65
N VAL A 52 -0.28 -9.28 7.81
CA VAL A 52 -1.71 -9.01 7.91
C VAL A 52 -2.11 -7.77 7.12
N ILE A 53 -1.22 -6.78 6.94
CA ILE A 53 -1.55 -5.56 6.20
C ILE A 53 -1.89 -5.83 4.73
N PHE A 54 -1.44 -6.96 4.16
CA PHE A 54 -1.76 -7.32 2.77
C PHE A 54 -3.23 -7.72 2.58
N VAL A 55 -3.99 -7.95 3.65
CA VAL A 55 -5.46 -8.03 3.57
C VAL A 55 -6.05 -6.73 3.01
N ALA A 56 -5.40 -5.59 3.22
CA ALA A 56 -5.79 -4.29 2.70
C ALA A 56 -5.68 -4.16 1.16
N CYS A 57 -5.09 -5.16 0.46
CA CYS A 57 -5.04 -5.17 -1.00
C CYS A 57 -6.44 -5.23 -1.63
N GLY A 58 -7.36 -6.00 -1.04
CA GLY A 58 -8.75 -6.11 -1.52
C GLY A 58 -9.47 -4.76 -1.60
N PRO A 59 -9.62 -4.02 -0.49
CA PRO A 59 -10.24 -2.70 -0.52
C PRO A 59 -9.43 -1.69 -1.34
N ALA A 60 -8.09 -1.81 -1.40
CA ALA A 60 -7.28 -0.96 -2.27
C ALA A 60 -7.66 -1.11 -3.75
N VAL A 61 -7.73 -2.34 -4.29
CA VAL A 61 -8.09 -2.56 -5.70
C VAL A 61 -9.49 -2.02 -6.00
N LEU A 62 -10.45 -2.16 -5.08
CA LEU A 62 -11.79 -1.60 -5.28
C LEU A 62 -11.79 -0.06 -5.25
N LEU A 63 -11.06 0.56 -4.33
CA LEU A 63 -10.93 2.03 -4.32
C LEU A 63 -10.22 2.55 -5.58
N GLN A 64 -9.24 1.81 -6.09
CA GLN A 64 -8.57 2.12 -7.35
C GLN A 64 -9.54 2.00 -8.53
N ALA A 65 -10.30 0.90 -8.62
CA ALA A 65 -11.26 0.68 -9.70
C ALA A 65 -12.39 1.72 -9.72
N ALA A 66 -12.77 2.28 -8.56
CA ALA A 66 -13.78 3.34 -8.46
C ALA A 66 -13.28 4.72 -8.90
N HIS A 67 -12.00 4.88 -9.24
CA HIS A 67 -11.46 6.18 -9.66
C HIS A 67 -11.78 6.46 -11.14
N PRO A 68 -12.44 7.60 -11.47
CA PRO A 68 -12.89 7.88 -12.83
C PRO A 68 -11.79 7.82 -13.89
N GLY A 69 -10.58 8.26 -13.55
CA GLY A 69 -9.43 8.26 -14.44
C GLY A 69 -8.78 6.89 -14.69
N LEU A 70 -9.32 5.81 -14.11
CA LEU A 70 -8.87 4.43 -14.33
C LEU A 70 -9.86 3.61 -15.17
N ASN A 71 -11.06 4.14 -15.43
CA ASN A 71 -12.09 3.47 -16.24
C ASN A 71 -11.65 3.18 -17.68
N THR A 72 -10.70 3.94 -18.22
CA THR A 72 -10.16 3.78 -19.58
C THR A 72 -8.73 3.25 -19.59
N ALA A 73 -8.18 2.88 -18.43
CA ALA A 73 -6.77 2.47 -18.29
C ALA A 73 -6.52 1.02 -18.73
N SER A 74 -7.58 0.26 -19.03
CA SER A 74 -7.51 -1.12 -19.49
C SER A 74 -6.92 -1.19 -20.90
N SER A 75 -5.98 -2.10 -21.12
CA SER A 75 -5.47 -2.37 -22.47
C SER A 75 -6.49 -3.15 -23.31
N ALA A 76 -6.39 -3.12 -24.64
CA ALA A 76 -7.26 -3.91 -25.53
C ALA A 76 -7.12 -5.43 -25.34
N SER A 77 -6.08 -5.88 -24.62
CA SER A 77 -5.71 -7.29 -24.43
C SER A 77 -5.84 -7.80 -22.98
N SER A 78 -6.16 -6.94 -22.01
CA SER A 78 -6.29 -7.31 -20.60
C SER A 78 -7.52 -6.65 -19.97
N ASN A 79 -8.12 -7.32 -18.98
CA ASN A 79 -9.21 -6.72 -18.21
C ASN A 79 -8.64 -5.82 -17.11
N LEU A 80 -9.45 -4.87 -16.65
CA LEU A 80 -9.05 -3.89 -15.63
C LEU A 80 -8.65 -4.56 -14.30
N THR A 81 -9.23 -5.72 -13.98
CA THR A 81 -8.93 -6.49 -12.75
C THR A 81 -7.47 -6.94 -12.73
N ASP A 82 -6.99 -7.53 -13.82
CA ASP A 82 -5.64 -8.04 -13.94
C ASP A 82 -4.63 -6.89 -14.02
N ASP A 83 -4.98 -5.79 -14.68
CA ASP A 83 -4.15 -4.58 -14.75
C ASP A 83 -3.95 -3.96 -13.37
N LEU A 84 -5.04 -3.72 -12.61
CA LEU A 84 -4.96 -3.14 -11.26
C LEU A 84 -4.27 -4.09 -10.28
N THR A 85 -4.58 -5.39 -10.35
CA THR A 85 -3.97 -6.38 -9.47
C THR A 85 -2.46 -6.50 -9.76
N SER A 86 -2.05 -6.63 -11.02
CA SER A 86 -0.63 -6.69 -11.40
C SER A 86 0.13 -5.43 -10.99
N TYR A 87 -0.45 -4.24 -11.19
CA TYR A 87 0.11 -2.99 -10.70
C TYR A 87 0.29 -3.00 -9.19
N LEU A 88 -0.75 -3.36 -8.44
CA LEU A 88 -0.70 -3.37 -6.97
C LEU A 88 0.39 -4.33 -6.47
N HIS A 89 0.46 -5.54 -7.03
CA HIS A 89 1.49 -6.50 -6.69
C HIS A 89 2.90 -6.00 -7.04
N ALA A 90 3.09 -5.39 -8.22
CA ALA A 90 4.37 -4.81 -8.61
C ALA A 90 4.79 -3.67 -7.66
N ALA A 91 3.87 -2.76 -7.33
CA ALA A 91 4.11 -1.66 -6.41
C ALA A 91 4.50 -2.16 -5.00
N LEU A 92 3.77 -3.14 -4.47
CA LEU A 92 4.07 -3.77 -3.17
C LEU A 92 5.41 -4.50 -3.18
N SER A 93 5.74 -5.20 -4.27
CA SER A 93 7.04 -5.81 -4.51
C SER A 93 8.18 -4.79 -4.48
N TYR A 94 8.03 -3.66 -5.16
CA TYR A 94 9.03 -2.61 -5.17
C TYR A 94 9.19 -1.94 -3.80
N ILE A 95 8.09 -1.66 -3.12
CA ILE A 95 8.10 -1.14 -1.74
C ILE A 95 8.80 -2.14 -0.81
N ALA A 96 8.47 -3.43 -0.89
CA ALA A 96 9.12 -4.48 -0.09
C ALA A 96 10.62 -4.56 -0.34
N CYS A 97 11.07 -4.47 -1.59
CA CYS A 97 12.48 -4.42 -1.92
C CYS A 97 13.19 -3.19 -1.34
N LEU A 98 12.61 -1.99 -1.49
CA LEU A 98 13.23 -0.76 -0.98
C LEU A 98 13.27 -0.69 0.55
N VAL A 99 12.30 -1.29 1.23
CA VAL A 99 12.17 -1.26 2.69
C VAL A 99 12.93 -2.40 3.37
N LEU A 100 12.87 -3.62 2.82
CA LEU A 100 13.38 -4.85 3.47
C LEU A 100 14.56 -5.51 2.74
N GLY A 101 14.83 -5.12 1.50
CA GLY A 101 15.91 -5.70 0.69
C GLY A 101 17.31 -5.32 1.16
N SER A 102 18.31 -6.08 0.69
CA SER A 102 19.72 -5.73 0.88
C SER A 102 20.09 -4.47 0.07
N LYS A 103 21.24 -3.85 0.38
CA LYS A 103 21.72 -2.69 -0.39
C LYS A 103 21.86 -3.00 -1.88
N ASP A 104 22.38 -4.18 -2.20
CA ASP A 104 22.56 -4.64 -3.59
C ASP A 104 21.22 -4.83 -4.29
N GLU A 105 20.22 -5.39 -3.59
CA GLU A 105 18.86 -5.58 -4.12
C GLU A 105 18.17 -4.23 -4.40
N LYS A 106 18.27 -3.28 -3.46
CA LYS A 106 17.76 -1.92 -3.64
C LYS A 106 18.40 -1.24 -4.85
N GLN A 107 19.73 -1.31 -4.96
CA GLN A 107 20.48 -0.70 -6.06
C GLN A 107 20.12 -1.31 -7.41
N ALA A 108 20.03 -2.64 -7.48
CA ALA A 108 19.72 -3.34 -8.71
C ALA A 108 18.27 -3.07 -9.18
N LEU A 109 17.31 -2.97 -8.24
CA LEU A 109 15.96 -2.54 -8.54
C LEU A 109 15.97 -1.13 -9.13
N LEU A 110 16.58 -0.17 -8.44
CA LEU A 110 16.62 1.23 -8.89
C LEU A 110 17.35 1.40 -10.23
N ALA A 111 18.40 0.62 -10.48
CA ALA A 111 19.10 0.62 -11.76
C ALA A 111 18.17 0.18 -12.91
N ARG A 112 17.42 -0.91 -12.73
CA ARG A 112 16.45 -1.38 -13.72
C ARG A 112 15.30 -0.40 -13.95
N LEU A 113 14.78 0.18 -12.88
CA LEU A 113 13.76 1.23 -12.97
C LEU A 113 14.29 2.45 -13.73
N GLY A 114 15.52 2.88 -13.46
CA GLY A 114 16.18 3.99 -14.15
C GLY A 114 16.44 3.73 -15.64
N LEU A 115 16.59 2.47 -16.04
CA LEU A 115 16.69 2.05 -17.45
C LEU A 115 15.32 1.92 -18.15
N GLY A 116 14.21 2.18 -17.45
CA GLY A 116 12.86 1.98 -17.98
C GLY A 116 12.51 0.51 -18.20
N GLN A 117 13.20 -0.40 -17.51
CA GLN A 117 13.00 -1.85 -17.60
C GLN A 117 12.48 -2.37 -16.24
N PRO A 118 11.22 -2.06 -15.87
CA PRO A 118 10.68 -2.51 -14.60
C PRO A 118 10.70 -4.04 -14.51
N PRO A 119 11.25 -4.63 -13.43
CA PRO A 119 11.35 -6.09 -13.29
C PRO A 119 9.99 -6.79 -13.33
N LEU A 120 8.98 -6.16 -12.73
CA LEU A 120 7.59 -6.61 -12.74
C LEU A 120 6.77 -5.65 -13.60
N GLN A 121 6.27 -6.15 -14.73
CA GLN A 121 5.46 -5.34 -15.64
C GLN A 121 3.99 -5.38 -15.22
N SER A 122 3.37 -4.21 -15.16
CA SER A 122 1.92 -4.07 -15.14
C SER A 122 1.44 -3.61 -16.51
N SER A 123 0.40 -4.25 -17.04
CA SER A 123 -0.25 -3.83 -18.28
C SER A 123 -1.12 -2.57 -18.10
N LEU A 124 -1.30 -2.13 -16.85
CA LEU A 124 -2.03 -0.91 -16.50
C LEU A 124 -1.38 0.33 -17.11
N LYS A 125 -2.10 0.99 -18.02
CA LYS A 125 -1.64 2.23 -18.67
C LYS A 125 -2.37 3.43 -18.07
N VAL A 126 -1.73 4.08 -17.12
CA VAL A 126 -2.23 5.32 -16.51
C VAL A 126 -1.39 6.50 -16.98
N THR A 127 -2.02 7.42 -17.68
CA THR A 127 -1.37 8.63 -18.20
C THR A 127 -1.63 9.87 -17.34
N SER A 128 -2.68 9.86 -16.52
CA SER A 128 -3.00 10.97 -15.62
C SER A 128 -2.17 10.89 -14.33
N PRO A 129 -1.40 11.94 -13.99
CA PRO A 129 -0.69 12.02 -12.72
C PRO A 129 -1.61 11.86 -11.50
N THR A 130 -2.83 12.40 -11.57
CA THR A 130 -3.82 12.30 -10.48
C THR A 130 -4.26 10.85 -10.23
N SER A 131 -4.49 10.08 -11.30
CA SER A 131 -4.82 8.66 -11.18
C SER A 131 -3.65 7.84 -10.60
N GLN A 132 -2.41 8.16 -10.97
CA GLN A 132 -1.22 7.50 -10.42
C GLN A 132 -1.02 7.82 -8.94
N LEU A 133 -1.23 9.07 -8.54
CA LEU A 133 -1.22 9.46 -7.13
C LEU A 133 -2.28 8.69 -6.35
N TRP A 134 -3.49 8.55 -6.89
CA TRP A 134 -4.56 7.79 -6.26
C TRP A 134 -4.20 6.32 -6.05
N LEU A 135 -3.60 5.67 -7.05
CA LEU A 135 -3.15 4.28 -6.94
C LEU A 135 -2.21 4.07 -5.74
N VAL A 136 -1.24 4.96 -5.55
CA VAL A 136 -0.31 4.87 -4.42
C VAL A 136 -0.95 5.30 -3.10
N ALA A 137 -1.81 6.32 -3.13
CA ALA A 137 -2.54 6.79 -1.97
C ALA A 137 -3.40 5.69 -1.35
N THR A 138 -4.06 4.88 -2.19
CA THR A 138 -4.84 3.72 -1.71
C THR A 138 -3.97 2.67 -1.02
N ILE A 139 -2.74 2.42 -1.48
CA ILE A 139 -1.80 1.51 -0.80
C ILE A 139 -1.51 2.01 0.62
N TYR A 140 -1.14 3.28 0.76
CA TYR A 140 -0.85 3.86 2.08
C TYR A 140 -2.09 3.86 2.99
N ALA A 141 -3.21 4.40 2.50
CA ALA A 141 -4.40 4.63 3.32
C ALA A 141 -5.01 3.31 3.82
N THR A 142 -5.15 2.30 2.94
CA THR A 142 -5.75 1.03 3.35
C THR A 142 -4.80 0.22 4.23
N ALA A 143 -3.49 0.26 3.99
CA ALA A 143 -2.51 -0.39 4.87
C ALA A 143 -2.47 0.27 6.25
N ALA A 144 -2.47 1.60 6.31
CA ALA A 144 -2.48 2.35 7.56
C ALA A 144 -3.77 2.14 8.37
N ASP A 145 -4.94 2.11 7.70
CA ASP A 145 -6.23 1.79 8.33
C ASP A 145 -6.24 0.36 8.87
N PHE A 146 -5.82 -0.62 8.05
CA PHE A 146 -5.84 -2.02 8.47
C PHE A 146 -4.86 -2.31 9.61
N TYR A 147 -3.66 -1.73 9.56
CA TYR A 147 -2.69 -1.86 10.65
C TYR A 147 -3.28 -1.36 11.97
N GLN A 148 -3.94 -0.19 11.96
CA GLN A 148 -4.55 0.38 13.16
C GLN A 148 -5.71 -0.44 13.72
N ARG A 149 -6.49 -1.12 12.85
CA ARG A 149 -7.55 -2.04 13.28
C ARG A 149 -7.01 -3.25 14.05
N ILE A 150 -5.81 -3.72 13.72
CA ILE A 150 -5.18 -4.88 14.36
C ILE A 150 -4.37 -4.49 15.59
N TYR A 151 -3.51 -3.47 15.48
CA TYR A 151 -2.53 -3.11 16.51
C TYR A 151 -2.98 -1.97 17.44
N GLY A 152 -4.02 -1.25 17.06
CA GLY A 152 -4.50 -0.03 17.71
C GLY A 152 -4.02 1.24 17.00
N ALA A 153 -4.55 2.39 17.43
CA ALA A 153 -4.17 3.68 16.86
C ALA A 153 -2.67 3.94 16.99
N PHE A 154 -2.07 4.51 15.95
CA PHE A 154 -0.71 5.04 16.03
C PHE A 154 -0.67 6.20 17.03
N ASP A 155 0.42 6.31 17.78
CA ASP A 155 0.75 7.61 18.35
C ASP A 155 1.10 8.59 17.21
N TYR A 156 0.87 9.87 17.45
CA TYR A 156 1.02 10.90 16.44
C TYR A 156 2.40 10.87 15.75
N ARG A 157 3.48 10.66 16.51
CA ARG A 157 4.84 10.70 15.96
C ARG A 157 5.17 9.48 15.12
N THR A 158 4.75 8.30 15.55
CA THR A 158 4.89 7.07 14.75
C THR A 158 4.09 7.19 13.45
N ALA A 159 2.90 7.81 13.48
CA ALA A 159 2.11 8.03 12.28
C ALA A 159 2.78 9.01 11.29
N GLU A 160 3.36 10.11 11.77
CA GLU A 160 4.13 11.05 10.95
C GLU A 160 5.40 10.40 10.41
N ALA A 161 6.17 9.68 11.25
CA ALA A 161 7.37 8.98 10.80
C ALA A 161 7.06 7.90 9.75
N ALA A 162 5.98 7.12 9.91
CA ALA A 162 5.53 6.16 8.90
C ALA A 162 5.17 6.85 7.57
N TYR A 163 4.54 8.03 7.63
CA TYR A 163 4.18 8.82 6.46
C TYR A 163 5.44 9.34 5.73
N ASP A 164 6.39 9.91 6.47
CA ASP A 164 7.64 10.44 5.93
C ASP A 164 8.52 9.35 5.32
N GLU A 165 8.62 8.19 6.00
CA GLU A 165 9.33 7.02 5.49
C GLU A 165 8.69 6.50 4.21
N PHE A 166 7.35 6.45 4.15
CA PHE A 166 6.63 6.06 2.94
C PHE A 166 6.86 7.06 1.80
N ALA A 167 6.77 8.37 2.07
CA ALA A 167 7.05 9.42 1.11
C ALA A 167 8.48 9.34 0.55
N LEU A 168 9.45 9.02 1.42
CA LEU A 168 10.83 8.79 1.02
C LEU A 168 10.93 7.61 0.04
N VAL A 169 10.31 6.47 0.36
CA VAL A 169 10.28 5.29 -0.54
C VAL A 169 9.65 5.66 -1.88
N LEU A 170 8.54 6.40 -1.89
CA LEU A 170 7.90 6.84 -3.12
C LEU A 170 8.78 7.74 -3.98
N ARG A 171 9.59 8.60 -3.37
CA ARG A 171 10.54 9.45 -4.10
C ARG A 171 11.55 8.64 -4.91
N TYR A 172 11.94 7.46 -4.42
CA TYR A 172 12.80 6.52 -5.17
C TYR A 172 12.07 5.80 -6.29
N LEU A 173 10.77 5.54 -6.13
CA LEU A 173 9.94 4.87 -7.13
C LEU A 173 9.33 5.82 -8.16
N SER A 174 9.41 7.13 -7.92
CA SER A 174 8.72 8.19 -8.68
C SER A 174 8.80 8.00 -10.20
N PRO A 175 9.95 7.85 -10.87
CA PRO A 175 9.97 7.74 -12.34
C PRO A 175 9.16 6.56 -12.91
N THR A 176 8.88 5.52 -12.10
CA THR A 176 8.11 4.33 -12.51
C THR A 176 6.67 4.37 -11.98
N VAL A 177 6.43 4.93 -10.80
CA VAL A 177 5.15 4.82 -10.08
C VAL A 177 4.40 6.17 -10.02
N LEU A 178 5.12 7.30 -10.02
CA LEU A 178 4.60 8.67 -9.95
C LEU A 178 5.46 9.58 -10.86
N PRO A 179 5.14 9.76 -12.14
CA PRO A 179 5.90 10.65 -13.02
C PRO A 179 5.93 12.05 -12.39
N SER A 180 7.08 12.40 -11.82
CA SER A 180 7.36 13.76 -11.37
C SER A 180 7.50 14.60 -12.62
N ALA A 181 6.63 15.60 -12.78
CA ALA A 181 6.67 16.50 -13.91
C ALA A 181 8.09 17.05 -14.11
N SER A 182 8.61 16.89 -15.32
CA SER A 182 9.84 17.53 -15.74
C SER A 182 9.63 19.05 -15.75
N ALA A 183 10.67 19.78 -15.34
CA ALA A 183 10.71 21.23 -15.37
C ALA A 183 10.48 21.74 -16.81
N GLY A 184 9.25 22.14 -17.12
CA GLY A 184 8.90 22.65 -18.45
C GLY A 184 7.44 23.02 -18.64
N ASP A 185 6.51 22.36 -17.95
CA ASP A 185 5.07 22.65 -18.07
C ASP A 185 4.44 22.92 -16.69
N GLN A 186 4.30 24.20 -16.34
CA GLN A 186 3.89 24.68 -15.02
C GLN A 186 2.43 24.34 -14.67
N SER A 187 1.61 23.91 -15.64
CA SER A 187 0.20 23.59 -15.42
C SER A 187 -0.03 22.13 -14.98
N LEU A 188 0.81 21.20 -15.44
CA LEU A 188 0.76 19.76 -15.08
C LEU A 188 1.71 19.39 -13.91
N SER A 189 2.47 20.34 -13.40
CA SER A 189 3.50 20.18 -12.36
C SER A 189 2.99 20.04 -10.92
N GLN A 190 1.67 19.93 -10.68
CA GLN A 190 1.09 20.08 -9.33
C GLN A 190 0.78 18.78 -8.57
N VAL A 191 0.84 17.61 -9.21
CA VAL A 191 0.46 16.36 -8.54
C VAL A 191 1.70 15.68 -7.97
N SER A 192 2.16 16.17 -6.83
CA SER A 192 3.17 15.50 -6.00
C SER A 192 2.51 14.82 -4.80
N TRP A 193 3.22 13.87 -4.19
CA TRP A 193 2.80 13.31 -2.90
C TRP A 193 2.64 14.45 -1.87
N PRO A 194 1.53 14.51 -1.11
CA PRO A 194 1.28 15.62 -0.18
C PRO A 194 2.42 15.81 0.82
N SER A 195 2.71 17.07 1.18
CA SER A 195 3.93 17.38 1.95
C SER A 195 3.83 16.97 3.42
N THR A 196 2.60 16.92 3.94
CA THR A 196 2.31 16.51 5.32
C THR A 196 1.22 15.46 5.37
N ARG A 197 1.20 14.65 6.42
CA ARG A 197 0.14 13.67 6.65
C ARG A 197 -1.25 14.31 6.73
N ALA A 198 -1.36 15.52 7.29
CA ALA A 198 -2.62 16.25 7.36
C ALA A 198 -3.13 16.68 5.97
N GLU A 199 -2.24 17.13 5.08
CA GLU A 199 -2.58 17.42 3.68
C GLU A 199 -2.98 16.15 2.94
N PHE A 200 -2.32 15.02 3.21
CA PHE A 200 -2.70 13.75 2.64
C PHE A 200 -4.13 13.35 2.97
N TRP A 201 -4.55 13.46 4.23
CA TRP A 201 -5.93 13.11 4.59
C TRP A 201 -6.96 14.07 3.99
N LYS A 202 -6.63 15.36 3.84
CA LYS A 202 -7.48 16.30 3.09
C LYS A 202 -7.62 15.92 1.62
N TYR A 203 -6.50 15.56 0.98
CA TYR A 203 -6.49 15.05 -0.40
C TYR A 203 -7.31 13.76 -0.51
N TRP A 204 -7.10 12.82 0.39
CA TRP A 204 -7.79 11.54 0.44
C TRP A 204 -9.30 11.73 0.50
N ASP A 205 -9.80 12.55 1.43
CA ASP A 205 -11.24 12.79 1.59
C ASP A 205 -11.84 13.50 0.36
N ALA A 206 -11.11 14.45 -0.21
CA ALA A 206 -11.54 15.14 -1.42
C ALA A 206 -11.62 14.20 -2.63
N GLU A 207 -10.66 13.30 -2.80
CA GLU A 207 -10.65 12.35 -3.91
C GLU A 207 -11.67 11.23 -3.71
N LEU A 208 -11.86 10.78 -2.46
CA LEU A 208 -12.85 9.78 -2.07
C LEU A 208 -14.29 10.21 -2.42
N SER A 209 -14.60 11.51 -2.32
CA SER A 209 -15.90 12.06 -2.72
C SER A 209 -16.15 12.05 -4.23
N LYS A 210 -15.10 11.97 -5.06
CA LYS A 210 -15.18 11.99 -6.53
C LYS A 210 -15.28 10.60 -7.14
N LEU A 211 -15.07 9.56 -6.35
CA LEU A 211 -15.10 8.18 -6.83
C LEU A 211 -16.49 7.82 -7.32
N VAL A 212 -16.54 7.11 -8.44
CA VAL A 212 -17.76 6.65 -9.09
C VAL A 212 -17.57 5.19 -9.49
N VAL A 213 -18.43 4.32 -8.96
CA VAL A 213 -18.41 2.91 -9.33
C VAL A 213 -19.00 2.76 -10.74
N SER A 214 -18.11 2.57 -11.71
CA SER A 214 -18.46 2.33 -13.11
C SER A 214 -18.83 0.86 -13.37
N ALA A 215 -19.32 0.56 -14.57
CA ALA A 215 -19.52 -0.83 -15.00
C ALA A 215 -18.21 -1.65 -14.96
N ALA A 216 -17.09 -1.05 -15.42
CA ALA A 216 -15.78 -1.68 -15.34
C ALA A 216 -15.36 -1.94 -13.88
N ALA A 217 -15.65 -1.02 -12.97
CA ALA A 217 -15.40 -1.22 -11.55
C ALA A 217 -16.22 -2.40 -11.00
N HIS A 218 -17.50 -2.52 -11.36
CA HIS A 218 -18.33 -3.68 -11.00
C HIS A 218 -17.74 -5.00 -11.49
N ASP A 219 -17.21 -5.03 -12.70
CA ASP A 219 -16.53 -6.21 -13.23
C ASP A 219 -15.31 -6.56 -12.39
N VAL A 220 -14.52 -5.58 -11.95
CA VAL A 220 -13.40 -5.80 -11.02
C VAL A 220 -13.87 -6.46 -9.72
N ALA A 221 -14.95 -5.95 -9.11
CA ALA A 221 -15.49 -6.54 -7.89
C ALA A 221 -16.01 -7.97 -8.09
N SER A 222 -16.62 -8.24 -9.25
CA SER A 222 -17.12 -9.57 -9.62
C SER A 222 -15.99 -10.57 -9.86
N GLU A 223 -14.97 -10.17 -10.62
CA GLU A 223 -13.81 -11.02 -10.93
C GLU A 223 -12.96 -11.29 -9.69
N LEU A 224 -12.76 -10.31 -8.81
CA LEU A 224 -12.08 -10.53 -7.52
C LEU A 224 -12.83 -11.55 -6.64
N GLN A 225 -14.17 -11.59 -6.70
CA GLN A 225 -14.95 -12.60 -6.00
C GLN A 225 -14.83 -13.98 -6.63
N LYS A 226 -14.62 -14.08 -7.94
CA LYS A 226 -14.48 -15.35 -8.64
C LYS A 226 -13.07 -15.92 -8.50
N ARG A 227 -12.04 -15.06 -8.40
CA ARG A 227 -10.63 -15.47 -8.34
C ARG A 227 -10.38 -16.52 -7.28
N ASP A 228 -9.69 -17.58 -7.68
CA ASP A 228 -9.28 -18.64 -6.77
C ASP A 228 -8.16 -18.14 -5.86
N LEU A 229 -8.38 -18.31 -4.57
CA LEU A 229 -7.32 -18.14 -3.58
C LEU A 229 -6.48 -19.43 -3.55
N PRO A 230 -5.18 -19.36 -3.19
CA PRO A 230 -4.35 -20.55 -3.02
C PRO A 230 -5.08 -21.61 -2.17
N ARG A 231 -4.90 -22.90 -2.49
CA ARG A 231 -5.72 -24.03 -1.96
C ARG A 231 -5.87 -24.12 -0.42
N GLY A 232 -5.06 -23.40 0.37
CA GLY A 232 -5.19 -23.29 1.83
C GLY A 232 -5.97 -22.06 2.36
N VAL A 233 -6.20 -21.04 1.53
CA VAL A 233 -6.79 -19.73 1.93
C VAL A 233 -8.27 -19.63 1.54
N GLY A 234 -8.79 -20.55 0.73
CA GLY A 234 -10.18 -20.54 0.25
C GLY A 234 -11.25 -20.48 1.36
N LEU A 235 -11.01 -21.09 2.52
CA LEU A 235 -11.92 -21.01 3.68
C LEU A 235 -12.02 -19.59 4.26
N THR A 236 -11.02 -18.74 4.03
CA THR A 236 -11.02 -17.34 4.50
C THR A 236 -11.65 -16.38 3.50
N LYS A 237 -12.02 -16.83 2.29
CA LYS A 237 -12.65 -16.03 1.24
C LYS A 237 -13.88 -15.23 1.72
N PRO A 238 -14.86 -15.80 2.45
CA PRO A 238 -15.98 -15.00 2.96
C PRO A 238 -15.54 -13.95 3.99
N VAL A 239 -14.52 -14.25 4.80
CA VAL A 239 -13.95 -13.33 5.77
C VAL A 239 -13.24 -12.17 5.07
N LEU A 240 -12.39 -12.46 4.09
CA LEU A 240 -11.71 -11.46 3.27
C LEU A 240 -12.72 -10.57 2.54
N ARG A 241 -13.81 -11.16 2.02
CA ARG A 241 -14.90 -10.39 1.42
C ARG A 241 -15.57 -9.46 2.42
N ALA A 242 -15.89 -9.95 3.62
CA ALA A 242 -16.48 -9.11 4.66
C ALA A 242 -15.54 -7.97 5.08
N ILE A 243 -14.24 -8.25 5.23
CA ILE A 243 -13.23 -7.23 5.54
C ILE A 243 -13.18 -6.18 4.43
N THR A 244 -13.06 -6.60 3.17
CA THR A 244 -13.03 -5.69 2.02
C THR A 244 -14.28 -4.80 1.99
N ILE A 245 -15.48 -5.37 2.18
CA ILE A 245 -16.73 -4.62 2.20
C ILE A 245 -16.77 -3.61 3.36
N GLU A 246 -16.46 -4.05 4.58
CA GLU A 246 -16.57 -3.20 5.77
C GLU A 246 -15.47 -2.13 5.85
N MET A 247 -14.35 -2.31 5.16
CA MET A 247 -13.31 -1.29 5.02
C MET A 247 -13.63 -0.22 3.97
N LEU A 248 -14.52 -0.50 3.02
CA LEU A 248 -14.94 0.51 2.05
C LEU A 248 -15.84 1.57 2.71
N PRO A 249 -15.70 2.85 2.34
CA PRO A 249 -16.66 3.89 2.68
C PRO A 249 -18.07 3.55 2.19
N GLU A 250 -19.08 4.01 2.92
CA GLU A 250 -20.48 3.65 2.70
C GLU A 250 -20.96 3.94 1.27
N HIS A 251 -20.68 5.14 0.74
CA HIS A 251 -21.09 5.52 -0.61
C HIS A 251 -20.44 4.66 -1.71
N ILE A 252 -19.20 4.23 -1.51
CA ILE A 252 -18.49 3.35 -2.45
C ILE A 252 -19.04 1.93 -2.39
N ARG A 253 -19.26 1.44 -1.18
CA ARG A 253 -19.84 0.11 -0.93
C ARG A 253 -21.21 -0.01 -1.59
N ASP A 254 -22.05 1.00 -1.43
CA ASP A 254 -23.37 1.06 -2.06
C ASP A 254 -23.28 1.14 -3.57
N GLY A 255 -22.31 1.92 -4.10
CA GLY A 255 -21.98 1.94 -5.53
C GLY A 255 -21.66 0.54 -6.08
N TYR A 256 -20.94 -0.29 -5.32
CA TYR A 256 -20.68 -1.69 -5.70
C TYR A 256 -21.85 -2.65 -5.51
N GLY A 257 -22.98 -2.19 -4.96
CA GLY A 257 -24.09 -3.05 -4.53
C GLY A 257 -23.71 -3.99 -3.37
N ALA A 258 -22.57 -3.76 -2.73
CA ALA A 258 -21.99 -4.64 -1.72
C ALA A 258 -22.46 -4.24 -0.31
N LYS A 259 -23.77 -4.07 -0.11
CA LYS A 259 -24.32 -3.51 1.12
C LYS A 259 -23.80 -4.22 2.38
N SER A 260 -23.46 -3.42 3.38
CA SER A 260 -23.11 -3.93 4.71
C SER A 260 -24.35 -4.56 5.33
N THR A 261 -24.30 -5.86 5.55
CA THR A 261 -25.38 -6.65 6.15
C THR A 261 -25.03 -7.02 7.58
N PHE A 262 -26.02 -7.45 8.36
CA PHE A 262 -25.76 -7.99 9.69
C PHE A 262 -24.69 -9.12 9.67
N MET A 263 -24.73 -9.98 8.66
CA MET A 263 -23.78 -11.08 8.50
C MET A 263 -22.35 -10.58 8.19
N THR A 264 -22.18 -9.61 7.29
CA THR A 264 -20.84 -9.07 6.97
C THR A 264 -20.24 -8.35 8.17
N ARG A 265 -21.06 -7.56 8.89
CA ARG A 265 -20.64 -6.88 10.12
C ARG A 265 -20.22 -7.87 11.20
N GLN A 266 -21.00 -8.92 11.41
CA GLN A 266 -20.69 -9.94 12.42
C GLN A 266 -19.41 -10.71 12.05
N LEU A 267 -19.26 -11.11 10.78
CA LEU A 267 -18.08 -11.81 10.32
C LEU A 267 -16.82 -10.93 10.43
N TYR A 268 -16.93 -9.66 10.04
CA TYR A 268 -15.89 -8.67 10.20
C TYR A 268 -15.50 -8.46 11.67
N ALA A 269 -16.48 -8.18 12.54
CA ALA A 269 -16.23 -7.96 13.97
C ALA A 269 -15.58 -9.18 14.63
N THR A 270 -16.03 -10.38 14.27
CA THR A 270 -15.46 -11.64 14.76
C THR A 270 -14.03 -11.81 14.27
N ALA A 271 -13.78 -11.55 12.98
CA ALA A 271 -12.44 -11.69 12.38
C ALA A 271 -11.45 -10.71 13.02
N ILE A 272 -11.79 -9.42 13.12
CA ILE A 272 -10.92 -8.43 13.76
C ILE A 272 -10.77 -8.70 15.26
N GLY A 273 -11.86 -9.08 15.94
CA GLY A 273 -11.84 -9.45 17.35
C GLY A 273 -10.94 -10.64 17.67
N LEU A 274 -10.81 -11.59 16.74
CA LEU A 274 -9.90 -12.73 16.85
C LEU A 274 -8.46 -12.35 16.45
N LEU A 275 -8.29 -11.64 15.34
CA LEU A 275 -6.96 -11.27 14.83
C LEU A 275 -6.21 -10.35 15.80
N ARG A 276 -6.88 -9.38 16.43
CA ARG A 276 -6.25 -8.42 17.35
C ARG A 276 -5.46 -9.06 18.51
N PRO A 277 -6.00 -10.05 19.26
CA PRO A 277 -5.23 -10.74 20.30
C PRO A 277 -4.32 -11.86 19.76
N VAL A 278 -4.73 -12.57 18.71
CA VAL A 278 -4.02 -13.78 18.23
C VAL A 278 -2.83 -13.40 17.35
N TYR A 279 -2.97 -12.42 16.47
CA TYR A 279 -1.97 -12.08 15.47
C TYR A 279 -0.62 -11.65 16.08
N PRO A 280 -0.56 -10.75 17.09
CA PRO A 280 0.71 -10.39 17.73
C PRO A 280 1.40 -11.57 18.41
N CYS A 281 0.66 -12.62 18.78
CA CYS A 281 1.23 -13.80 19.41
C CYS A 281 1.94 -14.73 18.41
N LEU A 282 1.68 -14.58 17.10
CA LEU A 282 2.27 -15.42 16.07
C LEU A 282 3.78 -15.19 15.95
N PRO A 283 4.55 -16.25 15.65
CA PRO A 283 5.99 -16.13 15.39
C PRO A 283 6.27 -15.14 14.26
N LYS A 284 7.34 -14.36 14.39
CA LYS A 284 7.75 -13.35 13.40
C LYS A 284 7.87 -13.92 11.99
N GLY A 285 8.43 -15.13 11.84
CA GLY A 285 8.57 -15.77 10.52
C GLY A 285 7.25 -16.05 9.81
N TRP A 286 6.15 -16.26 10.55
CA TRP A 286 4.81 -16.42 9.94
C TRP A 286 4.20 -15.07 9.60
N ARG A 287 4.45 -14.05 10.43
CA ARG A 287 3.97 -12.68 10.18
C ARG A 287 4.66 -12.06 8.96
N SER A 288 5.96 -12.29 8.79
CA SER A 288 6.74 -11.74 7.66
C SER A 288 6.54 -12.48 6.34
N GLY A 289 5.85 -13.62 6.33
CA GLY A 289 5.71 -14.49 5.15
C GLY A 289 5.26 -13.75 3.87
N PRO A 290 4.16 -12.98 3.90
CA PRO A 290 3.74 -12.19 2.74
C PRO A 290 4.78 -11.19 2.26
N ALA A 291 5.43 -10.44 3.16
CA ALA A 291 6.47 -9.49 2.79
C ALA A 291 7.69 -10.18 2.17
N SER A 292 8.07 -11.34 2.68
CA SER A 292 9.12 -12.18 2.11
C SER A 292 8.76 -12.67 0.70
N TYR A 293 7.50 -13.05 0.45
CA TYR A 293 7.04 -13.44 -0.89
C TYR A 293 7.20 -12.31 -1.92
N TYR A 294 6.77 -11.09 -1.59
CA TYR A 294 6.93 -9.91 -2.47
C TYR A 294 8.40 -9.58 -2.73
N LEU A 295 9.26 -9.71 -1.71
CA LEU A 295 10.70 -9.50 -1.86
C LEU A 295 11.35 -10.58 -2.76
N GLU A 296 10.95 -11.84 -2.60
CA GLU A 296 11.41 -12.95 -3.43
C GLU A 296 11.02 -12.79 -4.89
N GLU A 297 9.84 -12.24 -5.17
CA GLU A 297 9.38 -12.01 -6.54
C GLU A 297 10.31 -11.03 -7.27
N VAL A 298 10.71 -9.94 -6.61
CA VAL A 298 11.69 -9.00 -7.17
C VAL A 298 13.06 -9.65 -7.34
N ARG A 299 13.49 -10.48 -6.38
CA ARG A 299 14.79 -11.18 -6.45
C ARG A 299 14.90 -12.12 -7.64
N LYS A 300 13.80 -12.78 -8.02
CA LYS A 300 13.78 -13.67 -9.19
C LYS A 300 14.03 -12.90 -10.48
N GLU A 301 13.48 -11.70 -10.58
CA GLU A 301 13.56 -10.90 -11.79
C GLU A 301 14.88 -10.12 -11.91
N ILE A 302 15.50 -9.74 -10.79
CA ILE A 302 16.73 -8.93 -10.79
C ILE A 302 18.01 -9.75 -11.04
N LYS A 303 18.03 -11.03 -10.68
CA LYS A 303 19.16 -11.94 -10.94
C LYS A 303 19.32 -12.26 -12.42
#